data_AF-A0A7J6WVV3-F1
#
_entry.id   AF-A0A7J6WVV3-F1
#
_cell.length_a   1.000
_cell.length_b   1.000
_cell.length_c   1.000
_cell.angle_alpha   90.00
_cell.angle_beta   90.00
_cell.angle_gamma   90.00
#
_symmetry.space_group_name_H-M   'P 1'
#
loop_
_entity.id
_entity.type
_entity.pdbx_description
1 polymer ?
#
loop_
_entity_poly.entity_id
_entity_poly.type
_entity_poly.pdbx_seq_one_letter_code
_entity_poly.pdbx_strand_id
1 'polypeptide(L)'
;MRNEEFRETFERGSEQEDVWMEDLAVPLAPIVNLPEERHFLGRMNVVCRYCSALHWVDERLSNSTSNTSLFGMCCLQGKIRLPLLSPLPPAIRSLYEDFNPLA
;
A
#
# COMPACT_ATOMS: atom_id res chain seq x y z
N MET A 1 -3.85 19.50 52.31
CA MET A 1 -2.54 19.17 51.73
C MET A 1 -2.12 17.82 52.26
N ARG A 2 -2.25 16.75 51.46
CA ARG A 2 -1.72 15.42 51.78
C ARG A 2 -0.78 15.05 50.62
N ASN A 3 0.48 15.34 50.84
CA ASN A 3 1.68 14.90 50.12
C ASN A 3 2.51 14.23 51.24
N GLU A 4 3.27 13.15 51.12
CA GLU A 4 3.92 12.40 50.04
C GLU A 4 4.45 11.14 50.76
N GLU A 5 4.22 9.93 50.22
CA GLU A 5 5.11 8.76 50.38
C GLU A 5 4.48 7.59 49.59
N PHE A 6 4.34 7.77 48.28
CA PHE A 6 4.04 6.66 47.40
C PHE A 6 5.37 6.03 47.00
N ARG A 7 5.75 5.01 47.79
CA ARG A 7 6.98 4.24 47.64
C ARG A 7 7.08 3.67 46.23
N GLU A 8 8.18 4.00 45.58
CA GLU A 8 8.67 3.41 44.34
C GLU A 8 8.83 1.89 44.49
N THR A 9 8.11 1.14 43.66
CA THR A 9 8.55 -0.17 43.18
C THR A 9 8.18 -0.25 41.71
N PHE A 10 8.99 0.38 40.86
CA PHE A 10 8.97 0.17 39.41
C PHE A 10 9.59 -1.20 39.14
N GLU A 11 8.74 -2.23 39.19
CA GLU A 11 9.12 -3.57 38.79
C GLU A 11 9.39 -3.55 37.29
N ARG A 12 10.68 -3.72 36.97
CA ARG A 12 11.21 -3.94 35.63
C ARG A 12 10.69 -5.28 35.13
N GLY A 13 9.46 -5.29 34.66
CA GLY A 13 8.94 -6.32 33.78
C GLY A 13 9.59 -6.11 32.42
N SER A 14 10.65 -6.87 32.15
CA SER A 14 11.10 -7.13 30.78
C SER A 14 10.02 -7.96 30.09
N GLU A 15 8.95 -7.30 29.64
CA GLU A 15 8.05 -7.89 28.65
C GLU A 15 8.75 -7.77 27.31
N GLN A 16 9.60 -8.75 27.11
CA GLN A 16 10.23 -9.08 25.87
C GLN A 16 9.09 -9.45 24.90
N GLU A 17 8.56 -8.45 24.17
CA GLU A 17 7.70 -8.66 23.00
C GLU A 17 8.55 -9.21 21.85
N ASP A 18 9.20 -10.34 22.09
CA ASP A 18 9.80 -11.14 21.04
C ASP A 18 8.64 -11.82 20.31
N VAL A 19 8.18 -11.18 19.24
CA VAL A 19 7.29 -11.80 18.27
C VAL A 19 8.03 -13.01 17.70
N TRP A 20 7.62 -14.21 18.07
CA TRP A 20 8.23 -15.45 17.61
C TRP A 20 7.96 -15.60 16.11
N MET A 21 8.98 -15.99 15.34
CA MET A 21 8.89 -16.18 13.88
C MET A 21 7.84 -17.24 13.48
N GLU A 22 7.40 -18.03 14.46
CA GLU A 22 6.35 -19.05 14.37
C GLU A 22 4.92 -18.48 14.51
N ASP A 23 4.75 -17.24 14.99
CA ASP A 23 3.46 -16.53 15.02
C ASP A 23 3.15 -15.76 13.72
N LEU A 24 4.12 -15.63 12.82
CA LEU A 24 3.91 -15.15 11.46
C LEU A 24 3.35 -16.30 10.59
N ALA A 25 2.16 -16.77 10.94
CA ALA A 25 1.46 -17.82 10.21
C ALA A 25 1.08 -17.31 8.80
N VAL A 26 1.98 -17.46 7.83
CA VAL A 26 1.60 -17.46 6.43
C VAL A 26 0.77 -18.74 6.22
N PRO A 27 -0.51 -18.64 5.84
CA PRO A 27 -1.32 -19.83 5.65
C PRO A 27 -0.67 -20.73 4.59
N LEU A 28 -0.14 -21.88 5.01
CA LEU A 28 0.38 -22.92 4.12
C LEU A 28 -0.74 -23.70 3.42
N ALA A 29 -2.01 -23.39 3.75
CA ALA A 29 -3.16 -23.98 3.10
C ALA A 29 -3.17 -23.57 1.62
N PRO A 30 -3.34 -24.53 0.68
CA PRO A 30 -3.51 -24.20 -0.72
C PRO A 30 -4.67 -23.21 -0.89
N ILE A 31 -4.48 -22.20 -1.73
CA ILE A 31 -5.58 -21.30 -2.14
C ILE A 31 -6.49 -22.12 -3.06
N VAL A 32 -7.44 -22.84 -2.47
CA VAL A 32 -8.33 -23.81 -3.14
C VAL A 32 -9.39 -23.18 -4.06
N ASN A 33 -9.50 -21.85 -4.05
CA ASN A 33 -10.48 -21.09 -4.84
C ASN A 33 -9.84 -19.89 -5.56
N LEU A 34 -8.62 -20.06 -6.09
CA LEU A 34 -8.10 -19.04 -7.00
C LEU A 34 -8.88 -19.15 -8.32
N PRO A 35 -9.44 -18.06 -8.86
CA PRO A 35 -10.01 -18.08 -10.20
C PRO A 35 -8.98 -18.68 -11.17
N GLU A 36 -9.35 -19.77 -11.84
CA GLU A 36 -8.48 -20.48 -12.79
C GLU A 36 -8.08 -19.56 -13.96
N GLU A 37 -8.97 -18.63 -14.31
CA GLU A 37 -8.76 -17.63 -15.35
C GLU A 37 -8.30 -16.29 -14.76
N ARG A 38 -7.20 -15.76 -15.31
CA ARG A 38 -6.77 -14.39 -15.04
C ARG A 38 -7.69 -13.41 -15.77
N HIS A 39 -8.27 -12.46 -15.05
CA HIS A 39 -8.98 -11.35 -15.67
C HIS A 39 -8.02 -10.53 -16.56
N PHE A 40 -8.38 -10.36 -17.83
CA PHE A 40 -7.63 -9.54 -18.79
C PHE A 40 -8.39 -8.24 -19.09
N LEU A 41 -7.87 -7.12 -18.59
CA LEU A 41 -8.45 -5.78 -18.77
C LEU A 41 -7.85 -5.02 -19.96
N GLY A 42 -7.00 -5.65 -20.76
CA GLY A 42 -6.28 -4.99 -21.85
C GLY A 42 -5.14 -4.09 -21.36
N ARG A 43 -4.80 -3.07 -22.18
CA ARG A 43 -3.71 -2.13 -21.89
C ARG A 43 -4.18 -1.05 -20.91
N MET A 44 -3.31 -0.70 -19.97
CA MET A 44 -3.49 0.47 -19.09
C MET A 44 -3.01 1.74 -19.83
N ASN A 45 -3.82 2.25 -20.75
CA ASN A 45 -3.43 3.38 -21.60
C ASN A 45 -4.44 4.54 -21.62
N VAL A 46 -5.46 4.52 -20.75
CA VAL A 46 -6.39 5.65 -20.63
C VAL A 46 -5.83 6.66 -19.65
N VAL A 47 -5.58 7.88 -20.12
CA VAL A 47 -4.98 8.93 -19.29
C VAL A 47 -6.08 9.70 -18.55
N CYS A 48 -5.95 9.81 -17.24
CA CYS A 48 -6.79 10.70 -16.44
C CYS A 48 -6.50 12.17 -16.79
N ARG A 49 -7.51 12.90 -17.27
CA ARG A 49 -7.37 14.30 -17.69
C ARG A 49 -6.96 15.30 -16.60
N TYR A 50 -7.01 14.90 -15.33
CA TYR A 50 -6.75 15.79 -14.18
C TYR A 50 -5.36 15.61 -13.58
N CYS A 51 -4.87 14.38 -13.45
CA CYS A 51 -3.57 14.08 -12.83
C CYS A 51 -2.62 13.28 -13.74
N SER A 52 -3.04 12.96 -14.96
CA SER A 52 -2.25 12.19 -15.94
C SER A 52 -1.94 10.75 -15.54
N ALA A 53 -2.57 10.21 -14.49
CA ALA A 53 -2.47 8.80 -14.14
C ALA A 53 -3.03 7.91 -15.27
N LEU A 54 -2.37 6.78 -15.52
CA LEU A 54 -2.82 5.76 -16.48
C LEU A 54 -3.82 4.81 -15.81
N HIS A 55 -4.85 4.42 -16.56
CA HIS A 55 -5.93 3.55 -16.13
C HIS A 55 -6.31 2.54 -17.21
N TRP A 56 -6.99 1.47 -16.81
CA TRP A 56 -7.79 0.64 -17.70
C TRP A 56 -9.16 1.29 -17.96
N VAL A 57 -9.77 1.03 -19.12
CA VAL A 57 -11.09 1.57 -19.47
C VAL A 57 -12.15 1.10 -18.48
N ASP A 58 -12.06 -0.14 -18.00
CA ASP A 58 -13.01 -0.74 -17.06
C ASP A 58 -12.99 -0.14 -15.65
N GLU A 59 -11.93 0.59 -15.27
CA GLU A 59 -11.86 1.31 -13.98
C GLU A 59 -12.64 2.62 -13.97
N ARG A 60 -13.14 3.03 -15.13
CA ARG A 60 -13.91 4.26 -15.29
C ARG A 60 -15.18 4.21 -14.43
N LEU A 61 -15.53 5.34 -13.82
CA LEU A 61 -16.80 5.48 -13.09
C LEU A 61 -18.00 5.22 -14.00
N SER A 62 -18.96 4.42 -13.54
CA SER A 62 -20.15 4.01 -14.30
C SER A 62 -20.93 5.18 -14.94
N ASN A 63 -20.96 6.35 -14.29
CA ASN A 63 -21.64 7.56 -14.75
C ASN A 63 -20.88 8.39 -15.80
N SER A 64 -19.70 7.95 -16.23
CA SER A 64 -18.93 8.63 -17.28
C SER A 64 -18.98 7.85 -18.60
N THR A 65 -18.44 8.42 -19.68
CA THR A 65 -18.43 7.78 -21.00
C THR A 65 -17.02 7.34 -21.37
N SER A 66 -16.88 6.42 -22.32
CA SER A 66 -15.55 6.02 -22.83
C SER A 66 -14.75 7.23 -23.33
N ASN A 67 -15.42 8.15 -24.03
CA ASN A 67 -14.82 9.38 -24.56
C ASN A 67 -14.44 10.40 -23.46
N THR A 68 -15.15 10.39 -22.33
CA THR A 68 -14.93 11.30 -21.20
C THR A 68 -14.71 10.53 -19.90
N SER A 69 -13.75 9.61 -19.92
CA SER A 69 -13.49 8.69 -18.82
C SER A 69 -13.12 9.45 -17.54
N LEU A 70 -13.87 9.22 -16.46
CA LEU A 70 -13.60 9.73 -15.12
C LEU A 70 -13.18 8.60 -14.19
N PHE A 71 -12.25 8.89 -13.28
CA PHE A 71 -11.68 7.91 -12.37
C PHE A 71 -11.80 8.35 -10.92
N GLY A 72 -12.09 7.40 -10.03
CA GLY A 72 -12.20 7.60 -8.58
C GLY A 72 -10.86 7.47 -7.86
N MET A 73 -10.00 6.56 -8.31
CA MET A 73 -8.87 6.07 -7.53
C MET A 73 -7.63 6.97 -7.54
N CYS A 74 -7.45 7.84 -8.54
CA CYS A 74 -6.23 8.65 -8.67
C CYS A 74 -6.36 10.04 -8.03
N CYS A 75 -7.27 10.87 -8.51
CA CYS A 75 -7.42 12.27 -8.08
C CYS A 75 -8.86 12.64 -7.69
N LEU A 76 -9.73 11.63 -7.56
CA LEU A 76 -11.14 11.80 -7.29
C LEU A 76 -11.78 12.86 -8.20
N GLN A 77 -11.65 12.68 -9.53
CA GLN A 77 -12.11 13.63 -10.54
C GLN A 77 -11.52 15.05 -10.40
N GLY A 78 -10.27 15.15 -9.97
CA GLY A 78 -9.56 16.42 -9.78
C GLY A 78 -9.84 17.12 -8.45
N LYS A 79 -10.61 16.50 -7.54
CA LYS A 79 -10.89 17.07 -6.21
C LYS A 79 -9.68 17.04 -5.29
N ILE A 80 -8.76 16.09 -5.48
CA ILE A 80 -7.50 16.02 -4.73
C ILE A 80 -6.31 16.21 -5.67
N ARG A 81 -5.32 16.95 -5.20
CA ARG A 81 -4.00 17.04 -5.84
C ARG A 81 -3.06 16.12 -5.08
N LEU A 82 -2.65 15.02 -5.72
CA LEU A 82 -1.64 14.14 -5.14
C LEU A 82 -0.31 14.91 -5.05
N PRO A 83 0.39 14.87 -3.91
CA PRO A 83 1.73 15.43 -3.82
C PRO A 83 2.67 14.67 -4.77
N LEU A 84 3.72 15.35 -5.22
CA LEU A 84 4.81 14.67 -5.93
C LEU A 84 5.46 13.63 -5.00
N LEU A 85 5.84 12.49 -5.56
CA LEU A 85 6.55 11.47 -4.82
C LEU A 85 7.86 12.04 -4.29
N SER A 86 8.11 11.87 -2.98
CA SER A 86 9.43 12.13 -2.42
C SER A 86 10.41 11.06 -2.91
N PRO A 87 11.72 11.36 -2.94
CA PRO A 87 12.72 10.35 -3.24
C PRO A 87 12.59 9.15 -2.30
N LEU A 88 12.71 7.94 -2.87
CA LEU A 88 12.70 6.71 -2.08
C LEU A 88 13.84 6.75 -1.03
N PRO A 89 13.60 6.31 0.22
CA PRO A 89 14.66 6.07 1.20
C PRO A 89 15.75 5.15 0.61
N PRO A 90 17.03 5.31 1.01
CA PRO A 90 18.15 4.60 0.35
C PRO A 90 17.96 3.09 0.28
N ALA A 91 17.52 2.45 1.36
CA ALA A 91 17.30 1.00 1.39
C ALA A 91 16.24 0.54 0.36
N ILE A 92 15.12 1.28 0.24
CA ILE A 92 14.05 0.96 -0.72
C ILE A 92 14.50 1.25 -2.15
N ARG A 93 15.26 2.34 -2.35
CA ARG A 93 15.80 2.69 -3.65
C ARG A 93 16.73 1.61 -4.19
N SER A 94 17.63 1.08 -3.36
CA SER A 94 18.54 0.00 -3.77
C SER A 94 17.79 -1.24 -4.25
N LEU A 95 16.66 -1.56 -3.62
CA LEU A 95 15.79 -2.68 -4.03
C LEU A 95 15.03 -2.38 -5.33
N TYR A 96 14.66 -1.13 -5.56
CA TYR A 96 13.91 -0.72 -6.75
C TYR A 96 14.77 -0.64 -8.01
N GLU A 97 16.02 -0.19 -7.87
CA GLU A 97 16.93 0.07 -8.99
C GLU A 97 17.72 -1.18 -9.43
N ASP A 98 17.45 -2.36 -8.85
CA ASP A 98 18.17 -3.61 -9.11
C ASP A 98 19.69 -3.41 -9.14
N PHE A 99 20.24 -2.78 -8.09
CA PHE A 99 21.67 -2.93 -7.82
C PHE A 99 21.89 -4.33 -7.27
N ASN A 100 21.90 -5.32 -8.15
CA ASN A 100 22.54 -6.60 -7.88
C ASN A 100 24.06 -6.36 -7.97
N PRO A 101 24.81 -6.34 -6.85
CA PRO A 101 26.26 -6.21 -6.90
C PRO A 101 26.96 -7.44 -7.54
N LEU A 102 26.20 -8.44 -8.00
CA LEU A 102 26.68 -9.67 -8.64
C LEU A 102 26.20 -9.84 -10.10
N ALA A 103 25.65 -8.81 -10.74
CA ALA A 103 25.32 -8.81 -12.17
C ALA A 103 26.49 -8.28 -13.03
#